data_AF-A0A9D4AJ75-F1
#
_entry.id   AF-A0A9D4AJ75-F1
#
_cell.length_a   1.000
_cell.length_b   1.000
_cell.length_c   1.000
_cell.angle_alpha   90.00
_cell.angle_beta   90.00
_cell.angle_gamma   90.00
#
_symmetry.space_group_name_H-M   'P 1'
#
loop_
_entity.id
_entity.type
_entity.pdbx_description
1 polymer ?
#
loop_
_entity_poly.entity_id
_entity_poly.type
_entity_poly.pdbx_seq_one_letter_code
_entity_poly.pdbx_strand_id
1 'polypeptide(L)'
;MWSYPPREFVKINFDGAYDATHQKSALGVVVRNEEGLVILSCSEIHHGVSSAFAAEAIACRKAVQRFNKEWIGDENQIDNRGELEK
;
A
#
# COMPACT_ATOMS: atom_id res chain seq x y z
N MET A 1 3.32 -3.02 -23.80
CA MET A 1 2.03 -2.48 -23.32
C MET A 1 1.73 -3.10 -21.96
N TRP A 2 1.16 -2.36 -21.01
CA TRP A 2 0.80 -2.91 -19.70
C TRP A 2 -0.41 -3.85 -19.81
N SER A 3 -0.47 -4.88 -18.96
CA SER A 3 -1.60 -5.80 -18.82
C SER A 3 -1.96 -5.98 -17.33
N TYR A 4 -3.22 -6.32 -17.06
CA TYR A 4 -3.70 -6.68 -15.74
C TYR A 4 -3.04 -7.99 -15.22
N PRO A 5 -2.94 -8.18 -13.89
CA PRO A 5 -2.39 -9.40 -13.31
C PRO A 5 -3.32 -10.61 -13.53
N PRO A 6 -2.81 -11.85 -13.41
CA PRO A 6 -3.66 -13.05 -13.42
C PRO A 6 -4.71 -13.05 -12.30
N ARG A 7 -5.73 -13.90 -12.42
CA ARG A 7 -6.74 -14.11 -11.35
C ARG A 7 -6.07 -14.46 -10.03
N GLU A 8 -6.68 -14.03 -8.92
CA GLU A 8 -6.18 -14.20 -7.54
C GLU A 8 -4.87 -13.44 -7.23
N PHE A 9 -4.38 -12.60 -8.16
CA PHE A 9 -3.27 -11.69 -7.92
C PHE A 9 -3.73 -10.24 -7.98
N VAL A 10 -3.06 -9.41 -7.18
CA VAL A 10 -3.12 -7.96 -7.31
C VAL A 10 -1.79 -7.44 -7.83
N LYS A 11 -1.83 -6.29 -8.50
CA LYS A 11 -0.65 -5.54 -8.87
C LYS A 11 -0.53 -4.30 -8.00
N ILE A 12 0.57 -4.19 -7.28
CA ILE A 12 0.90 -3.03 -6.45
C ILE A 12 1.97 -2.21 -7.18
N ASN A 13 1.61 -1.02 -7.65
CA ASN A 13 2.54 -0.03 -8.17
C ASN A 13 2.83 0.99 -7.08
N PHE A 14 4.09 1.33 -6.85
CA PHE A 14 4.51 2.36 -5.91
C PHE A 14 5.62 3.21 -6.51
N ASP A 15 5.77 4.43 -6.00
CA ASP A 15 6.82 5.37 -6.38
C ASP A 15 7.09 6.36 -5.23
N GLY A 16 8.36 6.73 -5.05
CA GLY A 16 8.79 7.73 -4.07
C GLY A 16 9.40 8.97 -4.74
N ALA A 17 8.79 10.14 -4.52
CA ALA A 17 9.35 11.44 -4.91
C ALA A 17 10.14 12.05 -3.74
N TYR A 18 11.30 12.68 -4.02
CA TYR A 18 12.17 13.26 -3.00
C TYR A 18 12.51 14.73 -3.27
N ASP A 19 12.40 15.54 -2.23
CA ASP A 19 12.81 16.93 -2.18
C ASP A 19 14.04 17.09 -1.26
N ALA A 20 15.21 17.25 -1.88
CA ALA A 20 16.48 17.40 -1.18
C ALA A 20 16.59 18.72 -0.40
N THR A 21 15.91 19.78 -0.84
CA THR A 21 15.97 21.10 -0.21
C THR A 21 15.31 21.08 1.15
N HIS A 22 14.17 20.38 1.25
CA HIS A 22 13.39 20.31 2.49
C HIS A 22 13.52 18.97 3.23
N GLN A 23 14.32 18.03 2.71
CA GLN A 23 14.45 16.66 3.21
C GLN A 23 13.08 15.99 3.39
N LYS A 24 12.22 16.12 2.39
CA LYS A 24 10.87 15.55 2.38
C LYS A 24 10.77 14.51 1.28
N SER A 25 9.89 13.54 1.46
CA SER A 25 9.42 12.71 0.36
C SER A 25 7.91 12.71 0.28
N ALA A 26 7.41 12.44 -0.92
CA ALA A 26 6.05 11.99 -1.13
C ALA A 26 6.11 10.56 -1.65
N LEU A 27 5.11 9.75 -1.32
CA LEU A 27 4.91 8.44 -1.93
C LEU A 27 3.55 8.37 -2.61
N GLY A 28 3.45 7.53 -3.63
CA GLY A 28 2.19 7.11 -4.24
C GLY A 28 2.12 5.59 -4.32
N VAL A 29 0.94 5.03 -4.07
CA VAL A 29 0.64 3.60 -4.23
C VAL A 29 -0.67 3.44 -4.97
N VAL A 30 -0.72 2.52 -5.92
CA VAL A 30 -1.93 2.11 -6.64
C VAL A 30 -1.97 0.58 -6.67
N VAL A 31 -3.04 0.00 -6.16
CA VAL A 31 -3.31 -1.44 -6.19
C VAL A 31 -4.42 -1.71 -7.20
N ARG A 32 -4.18 -2.67 -8.10
CA ARG A 32 -5.14 -3.10 -9.12
C ARG A 32 -5.45 -4.60 -9.01
N ASN A 33 -6.71 -4.95 -9.23
CA ASN A 33 -7.17 -6.34 -9.30
C ASN A 33 -6.88 -6.97 -10.68
N GLU A 34 -7.33 -8.21 -10.89
CA GLU A 34 -7.21 -8.98 -12.13
C GLU A 34 -8.01 -8.40 -13.31
N GLU A 35 -8.93 -7.47 -13.08
CA GLU A 35 -9.64 -6.72 -14.12
C GLU A 35 -8.92 -5.40 -14.47
N GLY A 36 -7.81 -5.11 -13.77
CA GLY A 36 -7.06 -3.87 -13.89
C GLY A 36 -7.72 -2.67 -13.21
N LEU A 37 -8.82 -2.87 -12.47
CA LEU A 37 -9.50 -1.84 -11.70
C LEU A 37 -8.68 -1.46 -10.48
N VAL A 38 -8.66 -0.17 -10.14
CA VAL A 38 -8.01 0.31 -8.92
C VAL A 38 -8.89 -0.02 -7.72
N ILE A 39 -8.40 -0.87 -6.84
CA ILE A 39 -9.11 -1.29 -5.62
C ILE A 39 -8.61 -0.57 -4.36
N LEU A 40 -7.40 -0.01 -4.42
CA LEU A 40 -6.82 0.80 -3.35
C LEU A 40 -5.82 1.79 -3.96
N SER A 41 -5.79 3.00 -3.42
CA SER A 41 -4.72 3.96 -3.71
C SER A 41 -4.43 4.83 -2.50
N CYS A 42 -3.17 5.24 -2.32
CA CYS A 42 -2.81 6.17 -1.27
C CYS A 42 -1.63 7.05 -1.68
N SER A 43 -1.56 8.23 -1.07
CA SER A 43 -0.40 9.10 -1.10
C SER A 43 -0.11 9.65 0.29
N GLU A 44 1.17 9.78 0.63
CA GLU A 44 1.60 10.26 1.94
C GLU A 44 2.88 11.11 1.81
N ILE A 45 3.02 12.13 2.66
CA ILE A 45 4.24 12.94 2.76
C ILE A 45 5.02 12.48 3.99
N HIS A 46 6.34 12.31 3.84
CA HIS A 46 7.27 12.00 4.93
C HIS A 46 8.30 13.11 5.07
N HIS A 47 8.67 13.42 6.31
CA HIS A 47 9.67 14.42 6.66
C HIS A 47 10.96 13.75 7.14
N GLY A 48 12.09 14.44 7.02
CA GLY A 48 13.39 13.95 7.46
C GLY A 48 13.91 12.77 6.63
N VAL A 49 13.52 12.70 5.36
CA VAL A 49 13.99 11.65 4.44
C VAL A 49 15.35 12.08 3.89
N SER A 50 16.30 11.15 3.87
CA SER A 50 17.71 11.47 3.61
C SER A 50 18.13 11.38 2.13
N SER A 51 17.30 10.75 1.28
CA SER A 51 17.62 10.54 -0.13
C SER A 51 16.42 10.10 -0.95
N ALA A 52 16.55 10.18 -2.29
CA ALA A 52 15.59 9.59 -3.22
C ALA A 52 15.47 8.06 -3.04
N PHE A 53 16.60 7.37 -2.80
CA PHE A 53 16.57 5.94 -2.51
C PHE A 53 15.75 5.61 -1.25
N ALA A 54 15.90 6.40 -0.19
CA ALA A 54 15.08 6.23 1.02
C ALA A 54 13.59 6.51 0.75
N ALA A 55 13.26 7.48 -0.10
CA ALA A 55 11.88 7.74 -0.52
C ALA A 55 11.26 6.52 -1.22
N GLU A 56 11.98 5.90 -2.17
CA GLU A 56 11.54 4.68 -2.86
C GLU A 56 11.37 3.50 -1.90
N ALA A 57 12.30 3.32 -0.97
CA ALA A 57 12.23 2.25 0.03
C ALA A 57 11.02 2.43 0.97
N ILE A 58 10.71 3.68 1.36
CA ILE A 58 9.53 4.01 2.16
C ILE A 58 8.25 3.72 1.36
N ALA A 59 8.19 4.13 0.09
CA ALA A 59 7.06 3.85 -0.79
C ALA A 59 6.82 2.33 -0.92
N CYS A 60 7.87 1.55 -1.18
CA CYS A 60 7.83 0.09 -1.27
C CYS A 60 7.28 -0.54 0.03
N ARG A 61 7.84 -0.16 1.19
CA ARG A 61 7.41 -0.67 2.50
C ARG A 61 5.94 -0.36 2.77
N LYS A 62 5.51 0.87 2.50
CA LYS A 62 4.12 1.32 2.72
C LYS A 62 3.15 0.58 1.82
N ALA A 63 3.53 0.32 0.56
CA ALA A 63 2.70 -0.40 -0.39
C ALA A 63 2.34 -1.81 0.11
N VAL A 64 3.32 -2.54 0.67
CA VAL A 64 3.09 -3.88 1.25
C VAL A 64 2.28 -3.80 2.55
N GLN A 65 2.60 -2.86 3.44
CA GLN A 65 1.91 -2.72 4.73
C GLN A 65 0.43 -2.34 4.59
N ARG A 66 0.11 -1.42 3.68
CA ARG A 66 -1.27 -0.96 3.45
C ARG A 66 -2.14 -2.08 2.90
N PHE A 67 -1.61 -2.83 1.92
CA PHE A 67 -2.31 -3.98 1.38
C PHE A 67 -2.67 -4.99 2.48
N ASN A 68 -1.72 -5.37 3.34
CA ASN A 68 -2.00 -6.34 4.40
C ASN A 68 -3.05 -5.85 5.41
N LYS A 69 -2.99 -4.59 5.85
CA LYS A 69 -3.92 -4.06 6.86
C LYS A 69 -5.37 -3.97 6.36
N GLU A 70 -5.56 -3.55 5.12
CA GLU A 70 -6.90 -3.32 4.56
C GLU A 70 -7.55 -4.64 4.08
N TRP A 71 -6.75 -5.66 3.76
CA TRP A 71 -7.23 -6.94 3.24
C TRP A 71 -7.33 -8.05 4.28
N ILE A 72 -6.40 -8.13 5.24
CA ILE A 72 -6.35 -9.22 6.23
C ILE A 72 -7.10 -8.83 7.52
N GLY A 73 -7.36 -7.53 7.73
CA GLY A 73 -7.84 -7.00 9.00
C GLY A 73 -6.73 -7.02 10.06
N ASP A 74 -6.82 -6.15 11.08
CA ASP A 74 -5.90 -6.24 12.22
C ASP A 74 -6.14 -7.58 12.92
N GLU A 75 -5.09 -8.42 13.03
CA GLU A 75 -5.09 -9.70 13.75
C GLU A 75 -5.48 -9.58 15.25
N ASN A 76 -5.73 -8.37 15.74
CA ASN A 76 -6.18 -8.06 17.11
C ASN A 76 -7.71 -7.92 17.25
N GLN A 77 -8.49 -8.12 16.20
CA GLN A 77 -9.94 -8.24 16.30
C GLN A 77 -10.35 -9.71 16.22
N ILE A 78 -10.15 -10.45 17.31
CA ILE A 78 -10.72 -11.78 17.48
C ILE A 78 -12.24 -11.62 17.40
N ASP A 79 -12.81 -12.21 16.36
CA ASP A 79 -14.22 -12.23 16.05
C ASP A 79 -15.01 -12.97 17.15
N ASN A 80 -15.73 -12.23 17.99
CA ASN A 80 -16.77 -12.79 18.88
C ASN A 80 -18.06 -13.10 18.09
N ARG A 81 -17.98 -13.84 16.97
CA ARG A 81 -19.16 -14.42 16.27
C ARG A 81 -19.26 -15.92 16.50
N GLY A 82 -19.06 -16.32 17.74
CA GLY A 82 -19.51 -17.61 18.24
C GLY A 82 -20.19 -17.39 19.58
N GLU A 83 -21.50 -17.13 19.56
CA GLU A 83 -22.50 -17.43 20.60
C GLU A 83 -23.71 -16.52 20.41
N LEU A 84 -24.76 -17.05 19.76
CA LEU A 84 -26.14 -16.90 20.22
C LEU A 84 -26.95 -18.03 19.59
N GLU A 85 -27.35 -18.92 20.48
CA GLU A 85 -28.16 -20.12 20.31
C GLU A 85 -29.49 -19.86 19.58
N LYS A 86 -29.89 -20.74 18.67
CA LYS A 86 -30.87 -21.83 18.89
C LYS A 86 -31.05 -22.67 17.62
#